data_AF-A0A397CYU8-F1
#
_entry.id   AF-A0A397CYU8-F1
#
_cell.length_a   1.000
_cell.length_b   1.000
_cell.length_c   1.000
_cell.angle_alpha   90.00
_cell.angle_beta   90.00
_cell.angle_gamma   90.00
#
_symmetry.space_group_name_H-M   'P 1'
#
loop_
_entity.id
_entity.type
_entity.pdbx_description
1 polymer ?
#
loop_
_entity_poly.entity_id
_entity_poly.type
_entity_poly.pdbx_seq_one_letter_code
_entity_poly.pdbx_strand_id
1 'polypeptide(L)'
;MFKRGAADRFGHSIERKADVFNVPVLLPMRRGYTSTLLWKNFLLKKKHPIKWALEVLLPVALILLMGGLKTLTDDVKVPDGWSTDKPIEGSDTIGTSYSLFHVDTMFGVPLPKFYQTEGTVSGLLLQMATKAWDARQDSKGMTAAQNEACSAAAYSGNVNADVNSPSAWPAICRDNIIPQKLAIAPDNDFTRKYFLETLSLWYPRVSLDANGTLAVPSIADSVQFFADETALNAYVTNVEYAKSFSTPRIAAAIVFTAMPSPLGSAGNIEYSIRLNSTLGRGGVTGDVPRTNLEPFLPLQRSINTDSYTRYAKSGFMSYQTLVTRFALCVPDWNADTRTTTGTCTQETAVMAAGNAMTDATLVSTQLQADLNVFLSIMSYTNATKKPFNLNSVPLAALSALAKPLRQMPQPVGGASVFAFPIQAFTSSPFYQSVKDFFGLVFVLSYLHALSSVLVALISEKETKARELMKILGVPESAIVLS
;
A
#
# COMPACT_ATOMS: atom_id res chain seq x y z
N MET A 1 15.50 13.92 30.37
CA MET A 1 16.38 14.82 31.16
C MET A 1 15.86 16.25 30.97
N PHE A 2 15.92 17.10 32.02
CA PHE A 2 15.25 18.42 32.22
C PHE A 2 13.81 18.33 32.79
N LYS A 3 13.48 18.61 34.07
CA LYS A 3 13.83 19.67 35.07
C LYS A 3 13.66 21.10 34.52
N ARG A 4 13.17 22.12 35.23
CA ARG A 4 12.28 22.40 36.39
C ARG A 4 12.38 23.94 36.56
N GLY A 5 11.31 24.62 36.98
CA GLY A 5 11.30 26.04 37.43
C GLY A 5 10.25 26.88 36.68
N ALA A 6 9.07 27.21 37.24
CA ALA A 6 8.78 28.12 38.37
C ALA A 6 9.28 29.55 38.13
N ALA A 7 8.57 30.64 38.37
CA ALA A 7 7.18 30.99 38.68
C ALA A 7 7.18 32.53 38.81
N ASP A 8 6.12 33.24 38.39
CA ASP A 8 5.59 34.46 39.04
C ASP A 8 4.59 35.14 38.08
N ARG A 9 3.56 35.91 38.45
CA ARG A 9 2.69 36.09 39.64
C ARG A 9 1.97 37.41 39.34
N PHE A 10 0.67 37.44 39.10
CA PHE A 10 -0.18 38.61 39.39
C PHE A 10 -1.64 38.16 39.50
N GLY A 11 -2.25 38.47 40.64
CA GLY A 11 -3.63 38.15 40.97
C GLY A 11 -4.41 39.40 41.37
N HIS A 12 -5.74 39.29 41.23
CA HIS A 12 -6.80 39.71 42.16
C HIS A 12 -8.10 39.18 41.52
N SER A 13 -8.84 38.21 42.08
CA SER A 13 -9.54 38.16 43.36
C SER A 13 -11.04 38.20 43.07
N ILE A 14 -11.79 37.12 43.30
CA ILE A 14 -13.08 37.10 44.02
C ILE A 14 -13.25 35.71 44.65
N GLU A 15 -13.66 35.72 45.92
CA GLU A 15 -13.74 34.67 46.92
C GLU A 15 -14.53 33.39 46.55
N ARG A 16 -14.06 32.24 47.03
CA ARG A 16 -14.91 31.30 47.77
C ARG A 16 -14.08 30.35 48.65
N LYS A 17 -14.61 30.16 49.86
CA LYS A 17 -14.11 29.45 51.04
C LYS A 17 -13.28 28.19 50.76
N ALA A 18 -12.19 28.07 51.52
CA ALA A 18 -11.45 26.84 51.71
C ALA A 18 -12.33 25.77 52.37
N ASP A 19 -12.27 24.55 51.85
CA ASP A 19 -12.28 23.36 52.70
C ASP A 19 -11.26 22.36 52.16
N VAL A 20 -10.49 21.87 53.12
CA VAL A 20 -9.23 21.15 53.02
C VAL A 20 -9.46 19.69 52.61
N PHE A 21 -8.50 19.15 51.88
CA PHE A 21 -8.30 17.73 51.59
C PHE A 21 -8.78 16.82 52.72
N ASN A 22 -9.78 15.99 52.43
CA ASN A 22 -10.04 14.79 53.20
C ASN A 22 -9.84 13.58 52.28
N VAL A 23 -8.68 12.95 52.42
CA VAL A 23 -8.44 11.59 51.90
C VAL A 23 -9.45 10.69 52.62
N PRO A 24 -10.37 10.00 51.92
CA PRO A 24 -11.23 9.05 52.59
C PRO A 24 -10.35 7.88 53.00
N VAL A 25 -9.99 7.86 54.29
CA VAL A 25 -9.52 6.67 54.98
C VAL A 25 -10.56 5.59 54.73
N LEU A 26 -10.20 4.57 53.93
CA LEU A 26 -10.99 3.35 53.78
C LEU A 26 -11.09 2.70 55.16
N LEU A 27 -12.19 2.99 55.86
CA LEU A 27 -12.56 2.35 57.11
C LEU A 27 -12.53 0.82 56.92
N PRO A 28 -12.10 0.05 57.93
CA PRO A 28 -12.00 -1.39 57.83
C PRO A 28 -13.39 -1.97 57.52
N MET A 29 -13.49 -2.59 56.34
CA MET A 29 -14.68 -3.20 55.80
C MET A 29 -15.20 -4.24 56.82
N ARG A 30 -16.31 -3.96 57.52
CA ARG A 30 -17.01 -4.99 58.31
C ARG A 30 -17.48 -6.05 57.32
N ARG A 31 -16.74 -7.17 57.23
CA ARG A 31 -16.99 -8.35 56.36
C ARG A 31 -18.44 -8.87 56.40
N GLY A 32 -19.22 -8.51 57.41
CA GLY A 32 -20.63 -8.92 57.57
C GLY A 32 -21.55 -8.44 56.45
N TYR A 33 -21.53 -7.15 56.09
CA TYR A 33 -22.51 -6.59 55.14
C TYR A 33 -22.35 -7.17 53.73
N THR A 34 -21.12 -7.22 53.21
CA THR A 34 -20.84 -7.77 51.87
C THR A 34 -21.19 -9.25 51.79
N SER A 35 -20.85 -10.05 52.81
CA SER A 35 -21.23 -11.47 52.86
C SER A 35 -22.75 -11.67 52.88
N THR A 36 -23.48 -10.85 53.64
CA THR A 36 -24.96 -10.93 53.67
C THR A 36 -25.61 -10.51 52.36
N LEU A 37 -25.08 -9.49 51.67
CA LEU A 37 -25.57 -9.04 50.37
C LEU A 37 -25.25 -10.05 49.26
N LEU A 38 -24.04 -10.62 49.27
CA LEU A 38 -23.68 -11.73 48.38
C LEU A 38 -24.57 -12.94 48.61
N TRP A 39 -24.89 -13.27 49.86
CA TRP A 39 -25.81 -14.36 50.19
C TRP A 39 -27.24 -14.08 49.70
N LYS A 40 -27.73 -12.84 49.85
CA LYS A 40 -29.00 -12.39 49.26
C LYS A 40 -28.98 -12.56 47.74
N ASN A 41 -27.95 -12.05 47.05
CA ASN A 41 -27.81 -12.12 45.59
C ASN A 41 -27.70 -13.58 45.11
N PHE A 42 -26.99 -14.42 45.85
CA PHE A 42 -26.91 -15.86 45.61
C PHE A 42 -28.26 -16.56 45.76
N LEU A 43 -29.01 -16.28 46.83
CA LEU A 43 -30.36 -16.82 47.03
C LEU A 43 -31.33 -16.37 45.93
N LEU A 44 -31.22 -15.14 45.46
CA LEU A 44 -32.02 -14.63 44.34
C LEU A 44 -31.70 -15.39 43.03
N LYS A 45 -30.42 -15.65 42.75
CA LYS A 45 -30.04 -16.49 41.60
C LYS A 45 -30.50 -17.93 41.75
N LYS A 46 -30.44 -18.51 42.96
CA LYS A 46 -30.91 -19.87 43.27
C LYS A 46 -32.41 -20.05 42.98
N LYS A 47 -33.23 -19.00 43.10
CA LYS A 47 -34.67 -19.04 42.76
C LYS A 47 -34.95 -19.10 41.25
N HIS A 48 -33.99 -18.75 40.41
CA HIS A 48 -34.10 -18.80 38.96
C HIS A 48 -33.04 -19.76 38.35
N PRO A 49 -33.14 -21.07 38.64
CA PRO A 49 -32.09 -22.03 38.29
C PRO A 49 -31.86 -22.16 36.79
N ILE A 50 -32.92 -22.04 35.97
CA ILE A 50 -32.83 -22.12 34.51
C ILE A 50 -32.04 -20.94 33.95
N LYS A 51 -32.33 -19.73 34.43
CA LYS A 51 -31.64 -18.51 34.01
C LYS A 51 -30.16 -18.56 34.39
N TRP A 52 -29.87 -18.95 35.64
CA TRP A 52 -28.50 -19.14 36.11
C TRP A 52 -27.74 -20.22 35.34
N ALA A 53 -28.40 -21.35 35.03
CA ALA A 53 -27.82 -22.41 34.21
C ALA A 53 -27.50 -21.92 32.81
N LEU A 54 -28.39 -21.17 32.15
CA LEU A 54 -28.13 -20.60 30.83
C LEU A 54 -26.98 -19.58 30.84
N GLU A 55 -26.88 -18.73 31.86
CA GLU A 55 -25.79 -17.76 32.00
C GLU A 55 -24.40 -18.41 32.08
N VAL A 56 -24.31 -19.58 32.70
CA VAL A 56 -23.03 -20.31 32.87
C VAL A 56 -22.78 -21.29 31.73
N LEU A 57 -23.82 -22.04 31.32
CA LEU A 57 -23.67 -23.11 30.33
C LEU A 57 -23.59 -22.58 28.90
N LEU A 58 -24.20 -21.45 28.57
CA LEU A 58 -24.17 -20.93 27.20
C LEU A 58 -22.74 -20.56 26.73
N PRO A 59 -21.94 -19.80 27.50
CA PRO A 59 -20.53 -19.58 27.16
C PRO A 59 -19.70 -20.88 27.08
N VAL A 60 -19.92 -21.80 28.01
CA VAL A 60 -19.21 -23.08 28.03
C VAL A 60 -19.57 -23.92 26.79
N ALA A 61 -20.85 -24.00 26.44
CA ALA A 61 -21.34 -24.73 25.27
C ALA A 61 -20.78 -24.15 23.97
N LEU A 62 -20.72 -22.82 23.84
CA LEU A 62 -20.14 -22.17 22.66
C LEU A 62 -18.63 -22.39 22.55
N ILE A 63 -17.90 -22.39 23.67
CA ILE A 63 -16.47 -22.72 23.68
C ILE A 63 -16.24 -24.19 23.29
N LEU A 64 -17.04 -25.12 23.83
CA LEU A 64 -17.00 -26.53 23.46
C LEU A 64 -17.37 -26.75 21.99
N LEU A 65 -18.37 -26.03 21.48
CA LEU A 65 -18.74 -26.06 20.07
C LEU A 65 -17.56 -25.61 19.19
N MET A 66 -16.88 -24.51 19.53
CA MET A 66 -15.67 -24.09 18.79
C MET A 66 -14.57 -25.15 18.87
N GLY A 67 -14.38 -25.78 20.03
CA GLY A 67 -13.43 -26.89 20.20
C GLY A 67 -13.78 -28.09 19.32
N GLY A 68 -15.07 -28.45 19.23
CA GLY A 68 -15.56 -29.49 18.34
C GLY A 68 -15.36 -29.12 16.86
N LEU A 69 -15.73 -27.89 16.46
CA LEU A 69 -15.52 -27.41 15.09
C LEU A 69 -14.03 -27.39 14.70
N LYS A 70 -13.12 -27.10 15.64
CA LYS A 70 -11.68 -27.22 15.40
C LYS A 70 -11.29 -28.64 14.97
N THR A 71 -11.87 -29.68 15.57
CA THR A 71 -11.52 -31.08 15.22
C THR A 71 -11.93 -31.49 13.81
N LEU A 72 -12.75 -30.68 13.12
CA LEU A 72 -13.13 -30.90 11.73
C LEU A 72 -12.10 -30.32 10.74
N THR A 73 -11.06 -29.63 11.22
CA THR A 73 -10.03 -29.02 10.38
C THR A 73 -8.66 -29.48 10.87
N ASP A 74 -7.91 -30.12 9.98
CA ASP A 74 -6.56 -30.58 10.30
C ASP A 74 -5.57 -29.41 10.40
N ASP A 75 -4.60 -29.58 11.30
CA ASP A 75 -3.46 -28.69 11.39
C ASP A 75 -2.44 -29.02 10.27
N VAL A 76 -1.94 -27.98 9.61
CA VAL A 76 -0.99 -28.10 8.49
C VAL A 76 0.43 -27.87 9.00
N LYS A 77 1.31 -28.86 8.82
CA LYS A 77 2.75 -28.76 9.13
C LYS A 77 3.47 -28.10 7.97
N VAL A 78 3.85 -26.83 8.14
CA VAL A 78 4.59 -26.06 7.14
C VAL A 78 6.09 -26.31 7.32
N PRO A 79 6.81 -26.78 6.28
CA PRO A 79 8.25 -27.00 6.34
C PRO A 79 9.04 -25.69 6.35
N ASP A 80 10.34 -25.77 6.66
CA ASP A 80 11.28 -24.66 6.54
C ASP A 80 11.54 -24.26 5.08
N GLY A 81 12.15 -23.09 4.87
CA GLY A 81 12.46 -22.56 3.54
C GLY A 81 11.39 -21.64 2.97
N TRP A 82 11.15 -21.71 1.65
CA TRP A 82 10.09 -20.95 0.97
C TRP A 82 8.82 -21.79 0.88
N SER A 83 8.06 -21.79 1.97
CA SER A 83 6.93 -22.71 2.17
C SER A 83 5.64 -21.96 2.46
N THR A 84 4.50 -22.58 2.16
CA THR A 84 3.18 -22.00 2.44
C THR A 84 2.30 -22.95 3.24
N ASP A 85 1.30 -22.39 3.91
CA ASP A 85 0.29 -23.15 4.67
C ASP A 85 -0.79 -23.78 3.80
N LYS A 86 -0.65 -23.71 2.46
CA LYS A 86 -1.47 -24.48 1.53
C LYS A 86 -1.05 -25.96 1.58
N PRO A 87 -1.99 -26.88 1.82
CA PRO A 87 -1.70 -28.31 1.78
C PRO A 87 -1.20 -28.76 0.41
N ILE A 88 -0.34 -29.79 0.39
CA ILE A 88 0.12 -30.45 -0.84
C ILE A 88 -0.97 -31.32 -1.46
N GLU A 89 -0.87 -31.61 -2.74
CA GLU A 89 -1.75 -32.59 -3.38
C GLU A 89 -1.57 -33.97 -2.72
N GLY A 90 -2.68 -34.57 -2.27
CA GLY A 90 -2.69 -35.88 -1.61
C GLY A 90 -2.47 -35.85 -0.08
N SER A 91 -2.32 -34.68 0.56
CA SER A 91 -2.32 -34.59 2.02
C SER A 91 -2.85 -33.26 2.54
N ASP A 92 -3.83 -33.30 3.45
CA ASP A 92 -4.39 -32.12 4.12
C ASP A 92 -3.57 -31.65 5.33
N THR A 93 -2.51 -32.38 5.71
CA THR A 93 -1.73 -32.15 6.93
C THR A 93 -0.32 -31.61 6.69
N ILE A 94 0.13 -31.56 5.44
CA ILE A 94 1.50 -31.17 5.07
C ILE A 94 1.44 -29.95 4.16
N GLY A 95 2.14 -28.88 4.54
CA GLY A 95 2.26 -27.66 3.76
C GLY A 95 3.18 -27.82 2.55
N THR A 96 2.97 -26.95 1.55
CA THR A 96 3.78 -26.89 0.34
C THR A 96 5.16 -26.26 0.60
N SER A 97 6.18 -26.79 -0.08
CA SER A 97 7.53 -26.22 -0.12
C SER A 97 7.93 -25.94 -1.56
N TYR A 98 8.66 -24.85 -1.77
CA TYR A 98 9.03 -24.35 -3.09
C TYR A 98 10.51 -23.94 -3.12
N SER A 99 11.08 -23.89 -4.33
CA SER A 99 12.33 -23.16 -4.56
C SER A 99 12.05 -21.65 -4.60
N LEU A 100 13.08 -20.84 -4.32
CA LEU A 100 13.00 -19.37 -4.44
C LEU A 100 12.51 -18.93 -5.82
N PHE A 101 12.92 -19.64 -6.87
CA PHE A 101 12.58 -19.36 -8.27
C PHE A 101 11.32 -20.08 -8.75
N HIS A 102 10.50 -20.62 -7.85
CA HIS A 102 9.24 -21.23 -8.23
C HIS A 102 8.33 -20.21 -8.92
N VAL A 103 7.63 -20.67 -9.94
CA VAL A 103 6.78 -19.86 -10.81
C VAL A 103 5.36 -20.41 -10.72
N ASP A 104 4.43 -19.56 -10.32
CA ASP A 104 2.99 -19.82 -10.41
C ASP A 104 2.50 -19.40 -11.81
N THR A 105 1.39 -19.99 -12.27
CA THR A 105 0.75 -19.58 -13.53
C THR A 105 -0.54 -18.82 -13.24
N MET A 106 -0.64 -17.58 -13.74
CA MET A 106 -1.85 -16.77 -13.61
C MET A 106 -2.23 -16.22 -14.99
N PHE A 107 -3.45 -16.52 -15.44
CA PHE A 107 -3.93 -16.17 -16.80
C PHE A 107 -2.99 -16.66 -17.94
N GLY A 108 -2.36 -17.82 -17.77
CA GLY A 108 -1.39 -18.37 -18.72
C GLY A 108 0.00 -17.72 -18.65
N VAL A 109 0.27 -16.92 -17.63
CA VAL A 109 1.51 -16.15 -17.49
C VAL A 109 2.35 -16.73 -16.36
N PRO A 110 3.62 -17.07 -16.61
CA PRO A 110 4.56 -17.46 -15.56
C PRO A 110 4.86 -16.25 -14.67
N LEU A 111 4.45 -16.30 -13.41
CA LEU A 111 4.75 -15.29 -12.40
C LEU A 111 5.61 -15.90 -11.28
N PRO A 112 6.82 -15.38 -11.04
CA PRO A 112 7.61 -15.78 -9.88
C PRO A 112 6.82 -15.61 -8.58
N LYS A 113 6.84 -16.64 -7.73
CA LYS A 113 6.11 -16.63 -6.45
C LYS A 113 6.82 -15.79 -5.40
N PHE A 114 8.10 -16.07 -5.17
CA PHE A 114 8.89 -15.44 -4.11
C PHE A 114 9.91 -14.43 -4.61
N TYR A 115 10.41 -14.58 -5.83
CA TYR A 115 11.47 -13.76 -6.40
C TYR A 115 10.90 -12.69 -7.35
N GLN A 116 10.84 -11.44 -6.91
CA GLN A 116 10.28 -10.35 -7.71
C GLN A 116 11.39 -9.47 -8.27
N THR A 117 11.30 -9.14 -9.55
CA THR A 117 12.21 -8.19 -10.20
C THR A 117 11.52 -6.83 -10.33
N GLU A 118 12.32 -5.77 -10.24
CA GLU A 118 11.90 -4.41 -10.53
C GLU A 118 11.32 -4.29 -11.96
N GLY A 119 10.22 -3.54 -12.11
CA GLY A 119 9.70 -3.13 -13.42
C GLY A 119 10.48 -1.93 -14.01
N THR A 120 10.37 -1.69 -15.31
CA THR A 120 11.06 -0.56 -15.95
C THR A 120 10.27 0.73 -15.90
N VAL A 121 10.98 1.86 -15.94
CA VAL A 121 10.36 3.18 -16.17
C VAL A 121 9.64 3.20 -17.53
N SER A 122 10.19 2.58 -18.59
CA SER A 122 9.51 2.44 -19.88
C SER A 122 8.17 1.70 -19.77
N GLY A 123 8.09 0.65 -18.94
CA GLY A 123 6.86 -0.07 -18.63
C GLY A 123 5.86 0.75 -17.84
N LEU A 124 6.33 1.57 -16.89
CA LEU A 124 5.48 2.51 -16.17
C LEU A 124 4.94 3.61 -17.08
N LEU A 125 5.76 4.15 -17.98
CA LEU A 125 5.36 5.15 -18.98
C LEU A 125 4.30 4.55 -19.92
N LEU A 126 4.52 3.34 -20.43
CA LEU A 126 3.52 2.63 -21.25
C LEU A 126 2.20 2.43 -20.49
N GLN A 127 2.26 2.14 -19.19
CA GLN A 127 1.07 2.01 -18.36
C GLN A 127 0.30 3.32 -18.13
N MET A 128 0.93 4.50 -18.25
CA MET A 128 0.22 5.76 -18.00
C MET A 128 -0.94 5.96 -18.98
N ALA A 129 -0.72 5.66 -20.26
CA ALA A 129 -1.74 5.78 -21.30
C ALA A 129 -2.80 4.67 -21.19
N THR A 130 -2.38 3.41 -20.98
CA THR A 130 -3.31 2.28 -20.88
C THR A 130 -4.17 2.35 -19.62
N LYS A 131 -3.62 2.77 -18.47
CA LYS A 131 -4.40 2.99 -17.25
C LYS A 131 -5.38 4.16 -17.37
N ALA A 132 -5.02 5.24 -18.09
CA ALA A 132 -5.95 6.33 -18.37
C ALA A 132 -7.14 5.84 -19.22
N TRP A 133 -6.88 4.96 -20.19
CA TRP A 133 -7.90 4.32 -21.01
C TRP A 133 -8.79 3.34 -20.23
N ASP A 134 -8.19 2.50 -19.39
CA ASP A 134 -8.94 1.53 -18.58
C ASP A 134 -9.80 2.22 -17.52
N ALA A 135 -9.34 3.37 -16.99
CA ALA A 135 -10.04 4.18 -15.98
C ALA A 135 -10.91 5.32 -16.56
N ARG A 136 -11.26 5.25 -17.85
CA ARG A 136 -12.08 6.27 -18.53
C ARG A 136 -13.43 6.49 -17.86
N GLN A 137 -13.88 7.75 -17.86
CA GLN A 137 -15.22 8.14 -17.41
C GLN A 137 -16.24 7.66 -18.45
N ASP A 138 -17.29 7.00 -17.98
CA ASP A 138 -18.37 6.45 -18.82
C ASP A 138 -17.93 5.45 -19.92
N SER A 139 -17.33 4.34 -19.50
CA SER A 139 -16.93 3.26 -20.41
C SER A 139 -18.08 2.62 -21.22
N LYS A 140 -19.34 2.86 -20.85
CA LYS A 140 -20.54 2.31 -21.52
C LYS A 140 -21.23 3.31 -22.46
N GLY A 141 -21.15 4.61 -22.19
CA GLY A 141 -21.77 5.66 -23.00
C GLY A 141 -20.91 6.19 -24.16
N MET A 142 -19.62 5.81 -24.24
CA MET A 142 -18.77 6.19 -25.37
C MET A 142 -19.22 5.56 -26.69
N THR A 143 -19.26 6.37 -27.75
CA THR A 143 -19.55 5.92 -29.12
C THR A 143 -18.48 4.97 -29.66
N ALA A 144 -18.81 4.18 -30.70
CA ALA A 144 -17.84 3.29 -31.34
C ALA A 144 -16.60 4.04 -31.86
N ALA A 145 -16.80 5.20 -32.49
CA ALA A 145 -15.72 6.05 -33.00
C ALA A 145 -14.83 6.61 -31.87
N GLN A 146 -15.42 6.99 -30.74
CA GLN A 146 -14.67 7.38 -29.54
C GLN A 146 -13.83 6.22 -29.01
N ASN A 147 -14.43 5.03 -28.88
CA ASN A 147 -13.70 3.87 -28.37
C ASN A 147 -12.51 3.51 -29.27
N GLU A 148 -12.69 3.53 -30.59
CA GLU A 148 -11.61 3.24 -31.54
C GLU A 148 -10.50 4.31 -31.48
N ALA A 149 -10.85 5.60 -31.58
CA ALA A 149 -9.86 6.67 -31.58
C ALA A 149 -9.09 6.78 -30.25
N CYS A 150 -9.78 6.62 -29.13
CA CYS A 150 -9.17 6.76 -27.81
C CYS A 150 -8.34 5.53 -27.42
N SER A 151 -8.79 4.32 -27.76
CA SER A 151 -7.95 3.13 -27.55
C SER A 151 -6.70 3.16 -28.42
N ALA A 152 -6.81 3.57 -29.70
CA ALA A 152 -5.65 3.75 -30.57
C ALA A 152 -4.66 4.78 -30.00
N ALA A 153 -5.16 5.93 -29.51
CA ALA A 153 -4.33 6.95 -28.87
C ALA A 153 -3.65 6.45 -27.58
N ALA A 154 -4.33 5.60 -26.81
CA ALA A 154 -3.77 5.00 -25.61
C ALA A 154 -2.57 4.08 -25.95
N TYR A 155 -2.74 3.21 -26.96
CA TYR A 155 -1.68 2.27 -27.37
C TYR A 155 -0.54 2.95 -28.13
N SER A 156 -0.81 4.02 -28.88
CA SER A 156 0.25 4.89 -29.40
C SER A 156 0.95 5.68 -28.31
N GLY A 157 0.58 5.56 -27.03
CA GLY A 157 1.28 6.20 -25.93
C GLY A 157 1.06 7.72 -25.87
N ASN A 158 -0.16 8.17 -26.17
CA ASN A 158 -0.51 9.59 -26.00
C ASN A 158 -0.81 9.84 -24.52
N VAL A 159 -0.08 10.78 -23.93
CA VAL A 159 -0.12 11.10 -22.49
C VAL A 159 -0.07 12.60 -22.23
N ASN A 160 0.23 13.41 -23.24
CA ASN A 160 0.38 14.84 -23.05
C ASN A 160 -0.99 15.49 -22.81
N ALA A 161 -1.02 16.42 -21.86
CA ALA A 161 -2.22 17.18 -21.50
C ALA A 161 -2.27 18.52 -22.26
N ASP A 162 -1.14 18.97 -22.83
CA ASP A 162 -1.14 20.11 -23.75
C ASP A 162 -1.78 19.68 -25.07
N VAL A 163 -2.87 20.36 -25.42
CA VAL A 163 -3.68 20.09 -26.61
C VAL A 163 -2.93 20.31 -27.92
N ASN A 164 -1.83 21.06 -27.90
CA ASN A 164 -1.01 21.36 -29.07
C ASN A 164 0.15 20.36 -29.26
N SER A 165 0.39 19.48 -28.29
CA SER A 165 1.45 18.47 -28.41
C SER A 165 1.06 17.38 -29.42
N PRO A 166 2.01 16.91 -30.26
CA PRO A 166 1.78 15.73 -31.11
C PRO A 166 1.42 14.46 -30.33
N SER A 167 1.82 14.39 -29.06
CA SER A 167 1.55 13.27 -28.14
C SER A 167 0.29 13.48 -27.27
N ALA A 168 -0.56 14.45 -27.63
CA ALA A 168 -1.77 14.77 -26.88
C ALA A 168 -2.91 13.79 -27.17
N TRP A 169 -3.84 13.67 -26.21
CA TRP A 169 -5.09 12.95 -26.47
C TRP A 169 -5.93 13.67 -27.54
N PRO A 170 -6.52 12.92 -28.49
CA PRO A 170 -7.46 13.48 -29.47
C PRO A 170 -8.61 14.21 -28.78
N ALA A 171 -9.11 15.29 -29.40
CA ALA A 171 -10.19 16.10 -28.83
C ALA A 171 -11.43 15.27 -28.44
N ILE A 172 -11.78 14.28 -29.27
CA ILE A 172 -12.92 13.36 -29.06
C ILE A 172 -12.80 12.51 -27.77
N CYS A 173 -11.60 12.42 -27.18
CA CYS A 173 -11.31 11.62 -26.00
C CYS A 173 -11.28 12.43 -24.69
N ARG A 174 -11.12 13.76 -24.78
CA ARG A 174 -10.77 14.59 -23.62
C ARG A 174 -11.86 14.65 -22.56
N ASP A 175 -13.13 14.49 -22.95
CA ASP A 175 -14.24 14.51 -22.00
C ASP A 175 -14.30 13.25 -21.14
N ASN A 176 -13.77 12.13 -21.63
CA ASN A 176 -13.87 10.82 -20.97
C ASN A 176 -12.53 10.31 -20.42
N ILE A 177 -11.40 10.91 -20.82
CA ILE A 177 -10.06 10.46 -20.42
C ILE A 177 -9.45 11.44 -19.43
N ILE A 178 -8.95 10.88 -18.32
CA ILE A 178 -8.12 11.60 -17.36
C ILE A 178 -6.68 11.15 -17.54
N PRO A 179 -5.77 12.01 -18.05
CA PRO A 179 -4.37 11.67 -18.22
C PRO A 179 -3.70 11.34 -16.88
N GLN A 180 -2.68 10.48 -16.93
CA GLN A 180 -1.81 10.21 -15.79
C GLN A 180 -0.47 10.93 -15.96
N LYS A 181 0.07 11.47 -14.87
CA LYS A 181 1.32 12.24 -14.86
C LYS A 181 2.25 11.83 -13.72
N LEU A 182 3.55 11.94 -13.97
CA LEU A 182 4.59 11.94 -12.95
C LEU A 182 4.79 13.37 -12.45
N ALA A 183 4.49 13.62 -11.17
CA ALA A 183 4.73 14.92 -10.56
C ALA A 183 6.22 15.07 -10.20
N ILE A 184 6.80 16.24 -10.47
CA ILE A 184 8.13 16.61 -10.00
C ILE A 184 8.05 17.96 -9.27
N ALA A 185 8.63 18.03 -8.07
CA ALA A 185 8.72 19.25 -7.27
C ALA A 185 10.08 19.33 -6.55
N PRO A 186 10.62 20.54 -6.30
CA PRO A 186 10.16 21.84 -6.78
C PRO A 186 10.47 22.05 -8.27
N ASP A 187 9.86 23.05 -8.90
CA ASP A 187 10.15 23.45 -10.28
C ASP A 187 11.32 24.45 -10.30
N ASN A 188 12.53 23.96 -10.61
CA ASN A 188 13.74 24.76 -10.66
C ASN A 188 14.72 24.23 -11.72
N ASP A 189 15.89 24.85 -11.85
CA ASP A 189 16.89 24.42 -12.83
C ASP A 189 17.36 22.97 -12.62
N PHE A 190 17.50 22.52 -11.36
CA PHE A 190 17.90 21.14 -11.07
C PHE A 190 16.84 20.15 -11.58
N THR A 191 15.57 20.36 -11.29
CA THR A 191 14.51 19.40 -11.65
C THR A 191 14.12 19.49 -13.13
N ARG A 192 14.02 20.70 -13.68
CA ARG A 192 13.54 20.93 -15.04
C ARG A 192 14.64 20.81 -16.08
N LYS A 193 15.75 21.52 -15.91
CA LYS A 193 16.80 21.65 -16.95
C LYS A 193 17.90 20.61 -16.84
N TYR A 194 18.08 20.03 -15.67
CA TYR A 194 19.13 19.06 -15.43
C TYR A 194 18.57 17.63 -15.33
N PHE A 195 17.72 17.37 -14.33
CA PHE A 195 17.10 16.07 -14.10
C PHE A 195 16.19 15.64 -15.26
N LEU A 196 15.13 16.40 -15.57
CA LEU A 196 14.20 15.99 -16.63
C LEU A 196 14.85 15.96 -18.02
N GLU A 197 15.72 16.91 -18.37
CA GLU A 197 16.41 16.90 -19.67
C GLU A 197 17.31 15.66 -19.83
N THR A 198 18.05 15.29 -18.78
CA THR A 198 18.82 14.02 -18.79
C THR A 198 17.88 12.84 -19.01
N LEU A 199 16.79 12.77 -18.23
CA LEU A 199 15.84 11.66 -18.35
C LEU A 199 15.14 11.63 -19.71
N SER A 200 14.88 12.78 -20.33
CA SER A 200 14.25 12.88 -21.65
C SER A 200 15.14 12.30 -22.75
N LEU A 201 16.46 12.43 -22.59
CA LEU A 201 17.45 11.79 -23.47
C LEU A 201 17.59 10.28 -23.21
N TRP A 202 17.26 9.80 -22.02
CA TRP A 202 17.30 8.37 -21.66
C TRP A 202 16.00 7.63 -21.97
N TYR A 203 14.87 8.32 -21.85
CA TYR A 203 13.53 7.79 -22.05
C TYR A 203 12.78 8.62 -23.12
N PRO A 204 13.25 8.60 -24.38
CA PRO A 204 12.55 9.22 -25.48
C PRO A 204 11.25 8.45 -25.79
N ARG A 205 10.42 9.01 -26.66
CA ARG A 205 9.29 8.27 -27.24
C ARG A 205 9.84 7.16 -28.13
N VAL A 206 9.38 5.92 -27.92
CA VAL A 206 9.86 4.76 -28.67
C VAL A 206 8.71 4.00 -29.31
N SER A 207 8.70 3.90 -30.63
CA SER A 207 7.76 3.05 -31.38
C SER A 207 8.15 1.58 -31.27
N LEU A 208 7.24 0.72 -30.85
CA LEU A 208 7.43 -0.72 -30.73
C LEU A 208 7.04 -1.47 -32.02
N ASP A 209 6.44 -0.79 -32.98
CA ASP A 209 6.12 -1.31 -34.31
C ASP A 209 6.52 -0.32 -35.41
N ALA A 210 6.52 -0.78 -36.67
CA ALA A 210 6.88 0.06 -37.81
C ALA A 210 5.87 1.19 -38.08
N ASN A 211 4.61 1.02 -37.66
CA ASN A 211 3.51 1.94 -37.96
C ASN A 211 3.19 2.91 -36.81
N GLY A 212 3.86 2.82 -35.66
CA GLY A 212 3.58 3.67 -34.50
C GLY A 212 2.25 3.37 -33.81
N THR A 213 1.67 2.19 -34.03
CA THR A 213 0.41 1.78 -33.39
C THR A 213 0.59 1.36 -31.94
N LEU A 214 1.81 0.98 -31.56
CA LEU A 214 2.18 0.70 -30.18
C LEU A 214 3.48 1.43 -29.85
N ALA A 215 3.45 2.35 -28.89
CA ALA A 215 4.64 3.12 -28.54
C ALA A 215 4.75 3.40 -27.03
N VAL A 216 5.97 3.40 -26.53
CA VAL A 216 6.31 3.88 -25.19
C VAL A 216 6.33 5.42 -25.24
N PRO A 217 5.56 6.11 -24.38
CA PRO A 217 5.59 7.57 -24.29
C PRO A 217 6.96 8.10 -23.87
N SER A 218 7.28 9.35 -24.26
CA SER A 218 8.44 10.03 -23.70
C SER A 218 8.20 10.39 -22.23
N ILE A 219 9.26 10.39 -21.42
CA ILE A 219 9.13 10.89 -20.04
C ILE A 219 8.82 12.40 -20.01
N ALA A 220 9.32 13.17 -20.98
CA ALA A 220 9.05 14.59 -21.12
C ALA A 220 7.54 14.89 -21.26
N ASP A 221 6.83 14.10 -22.07
CA ASP A 221 5.37 14.23 -22.25
C ASP A 221 4.58 13.73 -21.04
N SER A 222 5.22 13.00 -20.12
CA SER A 222 4.58 12.29 -19.01
C SER A 222 4.69 13.04 -17.67
N VAL A 223 5.44 14.13 -17.62
CA VAL A 223 5.72 14.87 -16.38
C VAL A 223 4.82 16.09 -16.21
N GLN A 224 4.53 16.44 -14.96
CA GLN A 224 3.94 17.70 -14.54
C GLN A 224 4.75 18.29 -13.40
N PHE A 225 5.16 19.55 -13.53
CA PHE A 225 5.93 20.25 -12.50
C PHE A 225 5.02 20.99 -11.52
N PHE A 226 5.47 21.06 -10.27
CA PHE A 226 4.88 21.87 -9.23
C PHE A 226 5.93 22.79 -8.63
N ALA A 227 5.55 24.03 -8.32
CA ALA A 227 6.47 25.04 -7.78
C ALA A 227 7.22 24.52 -6.54
N ASP A 228 6.50 23.87 -5.63
CA ASP A 228 7.03 23.26 -4.42
C ASP A 228 6.12 22.11 -3.93
N GLU A 229 6.48 21.54 -2.78
CA GLU A 229 5.69 20.50 -2.14
C GLU A 229 4.28 20.97 -1.73
N THR A 230 4.12 22.23 -1.33
CA THR A 230 2.83 22.76 -0.88
C THR A 230 1.84 22.88 -2.03
N ALA A 231 2.31 23.29 -3.21
CA ALA A 231 1.53 23.34 -4.44
C ALA A 231 1.09 21.94 -4.88
N LEU A 232 1.99 20.95 -4.80
CA LEU A 232 1.64 19.55 -5.06
C LEU A 232 0.57 19.04 -4.09
N ASN A 233 0.72 19.30 -2.79
CA ASN A 233 -0.24 18.87 -1.77
C ASN A 233 -1.60 19.54 -1.97
N ALA A 234 -1.63 20.84 -2.29
CA ALA A 234 -2.86 21.57 -2.60
C ALA A 234 -3.53 21.02 -3.86
N TYR A 235 -2.77 20.60 -4.87
CA TYR A 235 -3.29 20.00 -6.09
C TYR A 235 -3.96 18.65 -5.84
N VAL A 236 -3.31 17.73 -5.12
CA VAL A 236 -3.85 16.36 -4.89
C VAL A 236 -4.99 16.32 -3.87
N THR A 237 -5.11 17.35 -3.02
CA THR A 237 -6.21 17.48 -2.04
C THR A 237 -7.39 18.30 -2.60
N ASN A 238 -7.24 18.89 -3.79
CA ASN A 238 -8.30 19.65 -4.43
C ASN A 238 -9.50 18.75 -4.75
N VAL A 239 -10.71 19.29 -4.58
CA VAL A 239 -11.97 18.58 -4.90
C VAL A 239 -12.05 18.22 -6.38
N GLU A 240 -11.41 18.98 -7.27
CA GLU A 240 -11.36 18.73 -8.72
C GLU A 240 -10.23 17.78 -9.14
N TYR A 241 -9.43 17.28 -8.20
CA TYR A 241 -8.35 16.35 -8.49
C TYR A 241 -8.84 15.09 -9.23
N ALA A 242 -8.18 14.78 -10.35
CA ALA A 242 -8.45 13.59 -11.17
C ALA A 242 -9.93 13.45 -11.61
N LYS A 243 -10.62 14.57 -11.86
CA LYS A 243 -11.99 14.59 -12.39
C LYS A 243 -12.09 15.00 -13.85
N SER A 244 -11.12 15.71 -14.40
CA SER A 244 -11.14 16.20 -15.77
C SER A 244 -9.80 16.04 -16.47
N PHE A 245 -9.79 16.24 -17.79
CA PHE A 245 -8.57 16.30 -18.59
C PHE A 245 -7.59 17.39 -18.12
N SER A 246 -8.12 18.54 -17.68
CA SER A 246 -7.34 19.69 -17.18
C SER A 246 -6.73 19.47 -15.80
N THR A 247 -7.18 18.44 -15.09
CA THR A 247 -6.71 18.03 -13.77
C THR A 247 -6.19 16.58 -13.83
N PRO A 248 -5.05 16.31 -14.50
CA PRO A 248 -4.49 14.97 -14.59
C PRO A 248 -4.31 14.29 -13.23
N ARG A 249 -4.43 12.97 -13.23
CA ARG A 249 -4.13 12.14 -12.06
C ARG A 249 -2.62 12.04 -11.88
N ILE A 250 -2.14 12.26 -10.66
CA ILE A 250 -0.74 12.03 -10.32
C ILE A 250 -0.55 10.53 -10.03
N ALA A 251 0.16 9.83 -10.92
CA ALA A 251 0.47 8.41 -10.76
C ALA A 251 1.56 8.19 -9.70
N ALA A 252 2.55 9.08 -9.69
CA ALA A 252 3.61 9.14 -8.70
C ALA A 252 4.14 10.58 -8.62
N ALA A 253 4.80 10.93 -7.52
CA ALA A 253 5.51 12.18 -7.37
C ALA A 253 6.94 11.96 -6.87
N ILE A 254 7.90 12.71 -7.42
CA ILE A 254 9.27 12.81 -6.92
C ILE A 254 9.45 14.22 -6.38
N VAL A 255 9.64 14.33 -5.07
CA VAL A 255 9.80 15.62 -4.37
C VAL A 255 11.21 15.71 -3.84
N PHE A 256 12.02 16.61 -4.39
CA PHE A 256 13.38 16.90 -3.93
C PHE A 256 13.36 17.94 -2.82
N THR A 257 14.21 17.72 -1.81
CA THR A 257 14.34 18.56 -0.61
C THR A 257 15.75 19.13 -0.49
N ALA A 258 16.77 18.36 -0.88
CA ALA A 258 18.14 18.83 -1.06
C ALA A 258 18.65 18.43 -2.45
N MET A 259 19.42 19.31 -3.07
CA MET A 259 19.94 19.15 -4.43
C MET A 259 21.41 19.61 -4.50
N PRO A 260 22.25 19.04 -5.37
CA PRO A 260 23.64 19.41 -5.51
C PRO A 260 23.78 20.83 -6.06
N SER A 261 24.78 21.55 -5.58
CA SER A 261 25.20 22.84 -6.10
C SER A 261 26.73 22.92 -6.05
N PRO A 262 27.45 23.14 -7.16
CA PRO A 262 26.93 23.40 -8.52
C PRO A 262 26.35 22.15 -9.22
N LEU A 263 25.49 22.37 -10.23
CA LEU A 263 24.98 21.31 -11.11
C LEU A 263 26.13 20.67 -11.91
N GLY A 264 26.00 19.38 -12.26
CA GLY A 264 27.08 18.62 -12.91
C GLY A 264 28.13 18.06 -11.94
N SER A 265 27.94 18.21 -10.63
CA SER A 265 28.85 17.68 -9.62
C SER A 265 28.13 16.73 -8.67
N ALA A 266 28.88 15.77 -8.11
CA ALA A 266 28.36 14.87 -7.10
C ALA A 266 28.05 15.65 -5.81
N GLY A 267 26.90 15.41 -5.20
CA GLY A 267 26.48 16.09 -3.99
C GLY A 267 25.28 15.44 -3.33
N ASN A 268 24.79 16.06 -2.25
CA ASN A 268 23.65 15.56 -1.50
C ASN A 268 22.35 15.66 -2.32
N ILE A 269 21.60 14.56 -2.38
CA ILE A 269 20.27 14.50 -2.99
C ILE A 269 19.33 13.88 -1.96
N GLU A 270 18.44 14.70 -1.42
CA GLU A 270 17.39 14.25 -0.52
C GLU A 270 16.06 14.35 -1.24
N TYR A 271 15.30 13.25 -1.28
CA TYR A 271 14.04 13.18 -2.01
C TYR A 271 13.03 12.26 -1.33
N SER A 272 11.76 12.48 -1.65
CA SER A 272 10.66 11.58 -1.30
C SER A 272 9.93 11.13 -2.56
N ILE A 273 9.60 9.83 -2.62
CA ILE A 273 8.75 9.26 -3.65
C ILE A 273 7.36 9.05 -3.05
N ARG A 274 6.34 9.62 -3.68
CA ARG A 274 4.95 9.55 -3.22
C ARG A 274 4.11 8.82 -4.26
N LEU A 275 3.46 7.74 -3.85
CA LEU A 275 2.46 7.02 -4.65
C LEU A 275 1.20 6.81 -3.83
N ASN A 276 0.12 6.41 -4.51
CA ASN A 276 -1.11 6.02 -3.84
C ASN A 276 -0.87 4.83 -2.90
N SER A 277 -1.20 5.02 -1.62
CA SER A 277 -1.12 3.97 -0.58
C SER A 277 -2.49 3.71 0.07
N THR A 278 -3.57 4.02 -0.64
CA THR A 278 -4.93 3.72 -0.20
C THR A 278 -5.09 2.22 -0.03
N LEU A 279 -5.42 1.78 1.18
CA LEU A 279 -5.60 0.37 1.51
C LEU A 279 -6.88 -0.16 0.84
N GLY A 280 -6.82 -1.42 0.39
CA GLY A 280 -8.00 -2.11 -0.13
C GLY A 280 -9.02 -2.41 0.97
N ARG A 281 -10.22 -2.83 0.56
CA ARG A 281 -11.26 -3.28 1.48
C ARG A 281 -10.75 -4.46 2.32
N GLY A 282 -10.93 -4.41 3.64
CA GLY A 282 -10.48 -5.46 4.55
C GLY A 282 -8.99 -5.41 4.93
N GLY A 283 -8.30 -4.28 4.69
CA GLY A 283 -6.88 -4.13 5.07
C GLY A 283 -5.89 -4.79 4.11
N VAL A 284 -6.36 -5.23 2.93
CA VAL A 284 -5.50 -5.72 1.85
C VAL A 284 -4.51 -4.64 1.47
N THR A 285 -3.24 -5.04 1.29
CA THR A 285 -2.15 -4.14 0.88
C THR A 285 -2.62 -3.28 -0.30
N GLY A 286 -2.60 -1.96 -0.08
CA GLY A 286 -2.99 -0.97 -1.09
C GLY A 286 -2.09 -0.98 -2.33
N ASP A 287 -2.26 -0.02 -3.24
CA ASP A 287 -1.47 0.03 -4.49
C ASP A 287 0.05 -0.03 -4.21
N VAL A 288 0.54 0.75 -3.25
CA VAL A 288 1.95 0.76 -2.84
C VAL A 288 2.07 0.67 -1.30
N PRO A 289 2.96 -0.18 -0.76
CA PRO A 289 3.19 -0.27 0.68
C PRO A 289 3.74 1.06 1.24
N ARG A 290 3.40 1.35 2.48
CA ARG A 290 3.92 2.54 3.18
C ARG A 290 5.29 2.24 3.80
N THR A 291 6.18 3.22 3.75
CA THR A 291 7.54 3.13 4.33
C THR A 291 7.60 3.52 5.80
N ASN A 292 6.50 4.01 6.39
CA ASN A 292 6.40 4.39 7.80
C ASN A 292 5.86 3.28 8.71
N LEU A 293 5.84 2.03 8.23
CA LEU A 293 5.42 0.87 9.00
C LEU A 293 6.59 0.29 9.79
N GLU A 294 6.29 -0.49 10.82
CA GLU A 294 7.32 -1.25 11.54
C GLU A 294 8.07 -2.17 10.56
N PRO A 295 9.40 -2.31 10.70
CA PRO A 295 10.23 -3.01 9.73
C PRO A 295 9.91 -4.50 9.61
N PHE A 296 9.34 -5.12 10.65
CA PHE A 296 8.89 -6.50 10.64
C PHE A 296 7.80 -6.72 11.68
N LEU A 297 6.97 -7.74 11.46
CA LEU A 297 5.98 -8.22 12.43
C LEU A 297 6.60 -9.39 13.23
N PRO A 298 6.87 -9.26 14.54
CA PRO A 298 7.55 -10.30 15.32
C PRO A 298 6.81 -11.64 15.37
N LEU A 299 5.48 -11.62 15.18
CA LEU A 299 4.61 -12.79 15.24
C LEU A 299 4.32 -13.40 13.86
N GLN A 300 4.84 -12.81 12.78
CA GLN A 300 4.64 -13.34 11.43
C GLN A 300 5.48 -14.59 11.24
N ARG A 301 4.81 -15.72 10.95
CA ARG A 301 5.47 -17.01 10.66
C ARG A 301 5.40 -17.39 9.19
N SER A 302 4.32 -17.02 8.51
CA SER A 302 4.14 -17.28 7.08
C SER A 302 4.79 -16.19 6.23
N ILE A 303 5.21 -16.57 5.03
CA ILE A 303 5.68 -15.60 4.03
C ILE A 303 4.48 -14.85 3.46
N ASN A 304 4.50 -13.52 3.58
CA ASN A 304 3.57 -12.65 2.89
C ASN A 304 4.29 -12.02 1.67
N THR A 305 3.80 -12.31 0.47
CA THR A 305 4.43 -11.86 -0.77
C THR A 305 3.92 -10.49 -1.25
N ASP A 306 2.81 -9.98 -0.71
CA ASP A 306 2.10 -8.82 -1.27
C ASP A 306 2.93 -7.54 -1.22
N SER A 307 3.48 -7.20 -0.04
CA SER A 307 4.12 -5.90 0.19
C SER A 307 5.35 -5.70 -0.68
N TYR A 308 6.29 -6.66 -0.68
CA TYR A 308 7.52 -6.52 -1.45
C TYR A 308 7.29 -6.73 -2.96
N THR A 309 6.29 -7.53 -3.36
CA THR A 309 5.88 -7.63 -4.77
C THR A 309 5.36 -6.29 -5.26
N ARG A 310 4.49 -5.62 -4.49
CA ARG A 310 3.97 -4.29 -4.83
C ARG A 310 5.06 -3.23 -4.81
N TYR A 311 6.03 -3.31 -3.89
CA TYR A 311 7.20 -2.45 -3.88
C TYR A 311 7.99 -2.53 -5.20
N ALA A 312 8.30 -3.76 -5.64
CA ALA A 312 9.08 -4.00 -6.86
C ALA A 312 8.33 -3.65 -8.16
N LYS A 313 7.00 -3.91 -8.21
CA LYS A 313 6.23 -3.84 -9.46
C LYS A 313 5.38 -2.58 -9.63
N SER A 314 4.96 -1.92 -8.55
CA SER A 314 4.04 -0.76 -8.64
C SER A 314 4.74 0.57 -8.95
N GLY A 315 6.06 0.53 -9.11
CA GLY A 315 6.89 1.64 -9.56
C GLY A 315 7.68 2.37 -8.47
N PHE A 316 7.42 2.13 -7.18
CA PHE A 316 8.22 2.73 -6.11
C PHE A 316 9.71 2.41 -6.27
N MET A 317 10.05 1.12 -6.40
CA MET A 317 11.42 0.68 -6.63
C MET A 317 12.00 1.28 -7.93
N SER A 318 11.22 1.27 -9.02
CA SER A 318 11.66 1.81 -10.32
C SER A 318 11.95 3.32 -10.31
N TYR A 319 11.16 4.11 -9.58
CA TYR A 319 11.44 5.55 -9.42
C TYR A 319 12.62 5.80 -8.47
N GLN A 320 12.79 4.95 -7.47
CA GLN A 320 13.95 5.02 -6.57
C GLN A 320 15.25 4.72 -7.33
N THR A 321 15.25 3.68 -8.17
CA THR A 321 16.40 3.36 -9.03
C THR A 321 16.59 4.39 -10.13
N LEU A 322 15.54 5.03 -10.65
CA LEU A 322 15.64 6.15 -11.58
C LEU A 322 16.45 7.32 -10.99
N VAL A 323 16.09 7.75 -9.77
CA VAL A 323 16.84 8.82 -9.08
C VAL A 323 18.26 8.36 -8.75
N THR A 324 18.44 7.11 -8.35
CA THR A 324 19.77 6.53 -8.10
C THR A 324 20.64 6.48 -9.37
N ARG A 325 20.08 6.11 -10.52
CA ARG A 325 20.77 6.11 -11.82
C ARG A 325 21.26 7.50 -12.18
N PHE A 326 20.39 8.49 -12.02
CA PHE A 326 20.76 9.88 -12.23
C PHE A 326 21.88 10.34 -11.28
N ALA A 327 21.75 10.02 -9.98
CA ALA A 327 22.72 10.40 -8.97
C ALA A 327 24.11 9.76 -9.19
N LEU A 328 24.16 8.49 -9.59
CA LEU A 328 25.41 7.78 -9.88
C LEU A 328 26.05 8.21 -11.19
N CYS A 329 25.24 8.49 -12.21
CA CYS A 329 25.71 8.97 -13.51
C CYS A 329 26.42 10.32 -13.41
N VAL A 330 25.91 11.22 -12.56
CA VAL A 330 26.30 12.63 -12.48
C VAL A 330 26.38 13.23 -13.89
N PRO A 331 25.24 13.48 -14.55
CA PRO A 331 25.23 13.91 -15.94
C PRO A 331 26.04 15.18 -16.15
N ASP A 332 26.63 15.33 -17.32
CA ASP A 332 27.33 16.55 -17.71
C ASP A 332 26.42 17.78 -17.63
N TRP A 333 26.98 18.93 -17.25
CA TRP A 333 26.25 20.18 -17.18
C TRP A 333 27.08 21.31 -17.76
N ASN A 334 26.50 22.01 -18.74
CA ASN A 334 27.05 23.24 -19.26
C ASN A 334 26.38 24.44 -18.57
N ALA A 335 27.14 25.16 -17.75
CA ALA A 335 26.63 26.30 -16.99
C ALA A 335 26.27 27.51 -17.87
N ASP A 336 26.93 27.69 -19.01
CA ASP A 336 26.71 28.84 -19.90
C ASP A 336 25.41 28.68 -20.69
N THR A 337 25.17 27.49 -21.25
CA THR A 337 23.95 27.19 -22.02
C THR A 337 22.80 26.70 -21.15
N ARG A 338 23.06 26.34 -19.88
CA ARG A 338 22.12 25.71 -18.94
C ARG A 338 21.50 24.43 -19.52
N THR A 339 22.33 23.60 -20.14
CA THR A 339 21.94 22.34 -20.79
C THR A 339 22.81 21.16 -20.33
N THR A 340 22.31 19.95 -20.56
CA THR A 340 23.01 18.68 -20.38
C THR A 340 22.93 17.86 -21.66
N THR A 341 23.96 17.08 -21.98
CA THR A 341 23.90 16.09 -23.05
C THR A 341 23.42 14.71 -22.57
N GLY A 342 23.13 14.57 -21.27
CA GLY A 342 22.68 13.33 -20.64
C GLY A 342 23.76 12.25 -20.63
N THR A 343 25.03 12.63 -20.83
CA THR A 343 26.18 11.75 -20.74
C THR A 343 26.70 11.73 -19.31
N CYS A 344 27.08 10.54 -18.84
CA CYS A 344 27.56 10.39 -17.47
C CYS A 344 29.01 10.81 -17.37
N THR A 345 29.32 11.66 -16.39
CA THR A 345 30.72 11.99 -16.07
C THR A 345 31.39 10.84 -15.31
N GLN A 346 30.61 9.98 -14.65
CA GLN A 346 31.09 8.76 -14.00
C GLN A 346 31.05 7.58 -14.98
N GLU A 347 32.20 7.23 -15.56
CA GLU A 347 32.30 6.15 -16.55
C GLU A 347 31.87 4.78 -16.00
N THR A 348 32.12 4.51 -14.71
CA THR A 348 31.72 3.24 -14.06
C THR A 348 30.22 3.11 -13.82
N ALA A 349 29.46 4.20 -13.96
CA ALA A 349 28.00 4.19 -13.81
C ALA A 349 27.27 3.71 -15.08
N VAL A 350 28.00 3.56 -16.19
CA VAL A 350 27.45 3.16 -17.49
C VAL A 350 28.11 1.86 -17.93
N MET A 351 27.31 0.89 -18.36
CA MET A 351 27.85 -0.26 -19.08
C MET A 351 28.50 0.17 -20.39
N ALA A 352 29.58 -0.53 -20.77
CA ALA A 352 30.25 -0.35 -22.06
C ALA A 352 29.25 -0.30 -23.23
N ALA A 353 29.57 0.48 -24.26
CA ALA A 353 28.72 0.66 -25.42
C ALA A 353 28.31 -0.69 -26.02
N GLY A 354 27.02 -0.81 -26.31
CA GLY A 354 26.43 -2.02 -26.87
C GLY A 354 26.61 -2.16 -28.36
N ASN A 355 26.40 -3.37 -28.85
CA ASN A 355 25.97 -3.61 -30.22
C ASN A 355 24.50 -4.03 -30.24
N ALA A 356 23.93 -4.09 -31.45
CA ALA A 356 22.55 -4.50 -31.71
C ALA A 356 22.13 -5.79 -30.98
N MET A 357 23.01 -6.80 -30.92
CA MET A 357 22.70 -8.06 -30.26
C MET A 357 22.63 -7.90 -28.74
N THR A 358 23.57 -7.18 -28.14
CA THR A 358 23.54 -6.94 -26.69
C THR A 358 22.34 -6.10 -26.27
N ASP A 359 21.96 -5.09 -27.07
CA ASP A 359 20.76 -4.28 -26.82
C ASP A 359 19.49 -5.15 -26.90
N ALA A 360 19.38 -6.01 -27.91
CA ALA A 360 18.27 -6.95 -28.04
C ALA A 360 18.18 -7.92 -26.85
N THR A 361 19.30 -8.45 -26.37
CA THR A 361 19.34 -9.35 -25.21
C THR A 361 18.94 -8.64 -23.92
N LEU A 362 19.43 -7.41 -23.69
CA LEU A 362 19.07 -6.62 -22.50
C LEU A 362 17.57 -6.30 -22.49
N VAL A 363 17.04 -5.81 -23.61
CA VAL A 363 15.63 -5.44 -23.73
C VAL A 363 14.74 -6.67 -23.62
N SER A 364 15.05 -7.77 -24.30
CA SER A 364 14.24 -9.00 -24.23
C SER A 364 14.19 -9.61 -22.82
N THR A 365 15.34 -9.66 -22.13
CA THR A 365 15.41 -10.15 -20.75
C THR A 365 14.56 -9.30 -19.82
N GLN A 366 14.65 -7.97 -19.96
CA GLN A 366 13.89 -7.05 -19.13
C GLN A 366 12.38 -7.11 -19.41
N LEU A 367 11.98 -7.20 -20.68
CA LEU A 367 10.57 -7.26 -21.07
C LEU A 367 9.85 -8.50 -20.53
N GLN A 368 10.55 -9.64 -20.47
CA GLN A 368 10.00 -10.87 -19.89
C GLN A 368 9.77 -10.76 -18.38
N ALA A 369 10.60 -9.96 -17.69
CA ALA A 369 10.52 -9.76 -16.25
C ALA A 369 9.55 -8.62 -15.85
N ASP A 370 9.22 -7.72 -16.78
CA ASP A 370 8.41 -6.54 -16.53
C ASP A 370 6.90 -6.80 -16.71
N LEU A 371 6.22 -7.03 -15.57
CA LEU A 371 4.77 -7.21 -15.54
C LEU A 371 4.01 -6.01 -16.12
N ASN A 372 4.53 -4.79 -16.01
CA ASN A 372 3.82 -3.60 -16.46
C ASN A 372 3.77 -3.50 -17.98
N VAL A 373 4.87 -3.85 -18.64
CA VAL A 373 4.92 -3.95 -20.10
C VAL A 373 4.02 -5.09 -20.56
N PHE A 374 4.12 -6.25 -19.92
CA PHE A 374 3.32 -7.42 -20.26
C PHE A 374 1.81 -7.14 -20.20
N LEU A 375 1.31 -6.54 -19.11
CA LEU A 375 -0.11 -6.18 -18.97
C LEU A 375 -0.57 -5.19 -20.04
N SER A 376 0.27 -4.21 -20.38
CA SER A 376 -0.03 -3.21 -21.41
C SER A 376 -0.09 -3.84 -22.80
N ILE A 377 0.84 -4.74 -23.12
CA ILE A 377 0.84 -5.51 -24.38
C ILE A 377 -0.38 -6.43 -24.46
N MET A 378 -0.74 -7.10 -23.37
CA MET A 378 -1.94 -7.95 -23.33
C MET A 378 -3.21 -7.13 -23.58
N SER A 379 -3.33 -5.95 -22.97
CA SER A 379 -4.44 -5.02 -23.23
C SER A 379 -4.48 -4.63 -24.72
N TYR A 380 -3.34 -4.25 -25.31
CA TYR A 380 -3.22 -3.95 -26.73
C TYR A 380 -3.65 -5.12 -27.62
N THR A 381 -3.13 -6.32 -27.40
CA THR A 381 -3.46 -7.50 -28.21
C THR A 381 -4.93 -7.89 -28.08
N ASN A 382 -5.51 -7.76 -26.88
CA ASN A 382 -6.91 -8.05 -26.67
C ASN A 382 -7.84 -7.04 -27.37
N ALA A 383 -7.48 -5.76 -27.38
CA ALA A 383 -8.28 -4.71 -28.00
C ALA A 383 -8.14 -4.68 -29.53
N THR A 384 -6.91 -4.79 -30.04
CA THR A 384 -6.62 -4.65 -31.48
C THR A 384 -6.66 -5.98 -32.24
N LYS A 385 -6.70 -7.10 -31.53
CA LYS A 385 -6.54 -8.46 -32.07
C LYS A 385 -5.22 -8.68 -32.83
N LYS A 386 -4.22 -7.81 -32.60
CA LYS A 386 -2.88 -7.91 -33.19
C LYS A 386 -1.90 -8.48 -32.16
N PRO A 387 -1.22 -9.61 -32.44
CA PRO A 387 -0.19 -10.11 -31.55
C PRO A 387 1.03 -9.18 -31.55
N PHE A 388 1.64 -8.97 -30.39
CA PHE A 388 2.93 -8.29 -30.29
C PHE A 388 4.07 -9.29 -30.51
N ASN A 389 5.04 -8.93 -31.35
CA ASN A 389 6.25 -9.73 -31.59
C ASN A 389 7.49 -8.86 -31.38
N LEU A 390 8.29 -9.19 -30.36
CA LEU A 390 9.51 -8.46 -30.02
C LEU A 390 10.53 -8.44 -31.19
N ASN A 391 10.56 -9.49 -32.01
CA ASN A 391 11.48 -9.57 -33.15
C ASN A 391 11.13 -8.58 -34.28
N SER A 392 9.92 -8.00 -34.25
CA SER A 392 9.48 -6.98 -35.22
C SER A 392 9.75 -5.54 -34.77
N VAL A 393 10.27 -5.36 -33.54
CA VAL A 393 10.61 -4.03 -33.02
C VAL A 393 11.81 -3.47 -33.81
N PRO A 394 11.74 -2.24 -34.33
CA PRO A 394 12.85 -1.64 -35.06
C PRO A 394 14.16 -1.60 -34.25
N LEU A 395 15.31 -1.79 -34.90
CA LEU A 395 16.60 -1.82 -34.21
C LEU A 395 16.90 -0.51 -33.46
N ALA A 396 16.52 0.64 -34.03
CA ALA A 396 16.64 1.94 -33.37
C ALA A 396 15.81 2.02 -32.07
N ALA A 397 14.64 1.39 -32.05
CA ALA A 397 13.78 1.32 -30.86
C ALA A 397 14.41 0.42 -29.77
N LEU A 398 15.00 -0.71 -30.15
CA LEU A 398 15.74 -1.58 -29.23
C LEU A 398 16.92 -0.82 -28.58
N SER A 399 17.69 -0.06 -29.36
CA SER A 399 18.81 0.71 -28.82
C SER A 399 18.34 1.84 -27.88
N ALA A 400 17.24 2.52 -28.23
CA ALA A 400 16.63 3.53 -27.36
C ALA A 400 16.14 2.93 -26.02
N LEU A 401 15.53 1.74 -26.05
CA LEU A 401 15.09 1.04 -24.83
C LEU A 401 16.26 0.48 -24.02
N ALA A 402 17.37 0.12 -24.66
CA ALA A 402 18.56 -0.39 -23.99
C ALA A 402 19.36 0.72 -23.28
N LYS A 403 19.33 1.96 -23.78
CA LYS A 403 20.05 3.11 -23.20
C LYS A 403 19.86 3.27 -21.68
N PRO A 404 18.63 3.31 -21.12
CA PRO A 404 18.45 3.39 -19.67
C PRO A 404 18.82 2.09 -18.94
N LEU A 405 18.74 0.93 -19.59
CA LEU A 405 19.12 -0.36 -19.00
C LEU A 405 20.63 -0.50 -18.83
N ARG A 406 21.41 0.32 -19.54
CA ARG A 406 22.88 0.39 -19.40
C ARG A 406 23.33 1.22 -18.21
N GLN A 407 22.43 2.01 -17.60
CA GLN A 407 22.73 2.85 -16.44
C GLN A 407 22.63 2.05 -15.14
N MET A 408 23.64 2.15 -14.27
CA MET A 408 23.66 1.50 -12.95
C MET A 408 22.79 2.30 -11.95
N PRO A 409 22.01 1.64 -11.06
CA PRO A 409 21.77 0.20 -10.97
C PRO A 409 20.86 -0.30 -12.10
N GLN A 410 21.25 -1.43 -12.70
CA GLN A 410 20.49 -2.03 -13.78
C GLN A 410 19.33 -2.85 -13.23
N PRO A 411 18.13 -2.76 -13.85
CA PRO A 411 17.02 -3.59 -13.44
C PRO A 411 17.24 -5.06 -13.85
N VAL A 412 17.97 -5.28 -14.95
CA VAL A 412 18.37 -6.61 -15.42
C VAL A 412 19.47 -7.17 -14.51
N GLY A 413 19.21 -8.31 -13.87
CA GLY A 413 20.23 -9.09 -13.15
C GLY A 413 20.67 -8.56 -11.78
N GLY A 414 20.15 -7.43 -11.30
CA GLY A 414 20.59 -6.83 -10.02
C GLY A 414 19.49 -6.32 -9.09
N ALA A 415 18.31 -5.96 -9.61
CA ALA A 415 17.25 -5.33 -8.82
C ALA A 415 16.12 -6.32 -8.51
N SER A 416 16.41 -7.29 -7.64
CA SER A 416 15.42 -8.26 -7.18
C SER A 416 15.10 -8.11 -5.70
N VAL A 417 13.86 -8.42 -5.36
CA VAL A 417 13.35 -8.42 -3.98
C VAL A 417 12.70 -9.77 -3.74
N PHE A 418 13.08 -10.41 -2.64
CA PHE A 418 12.55 -11.71 -2.25
C PHE A 418 12.40 -11.82 -0.73
N ALA A 419 11.48 -12.67 -0.31
CA ALA A 419 11.32 -12.99 1.10
C ALA A 419 12.48 -13.85 1.61
N PHE A 420 12.90 -13.61 2.85
CA PHE A 420 13.75 -14.55 3.57
C PHE A 420 13.02 -15.87 3.81
N PRO A 421 13.75 -17.01 3.84
CA PRO A 421 13.16 -18.29 4.18
C PRO A 421 12.64 -18.29 5.62
N ILE A 422 11.59 -19.07 5.86
CA ILE A 422 10.97 -19.19 7.18
C ILE A 422 11.38 -20.49 7.87
N GLN A 423 11.23 -20.52 9.19
CA GLN A 423 11.34 -21.75 9.98
C GLN A 423 10.03 -22.54 9.91
N ALA A 424 10.13 -23.86 10.05
CA ALA A 424 8.97 -24.74 10.09
C ALA A 424 8.00 -24.36 11.22
N PHE A 425 6.70 -24.39 10.93
CA PHE A 425 5.67 -24.09 11.92
C PHE A 425 4.38 -24.87 11.62
N THR A 426 3.52 -24.99 12.63
CA THR A 426 2.18 -25.56 12.46
C THR A 426 1.19 -24.43 12.21
N SER A 427 0.54 -24.45 11.05
CA SER A 427 -0.60 -23.60 10.74
C SER A 427 -1.88 -24.31 11.13
N SER A 428 -2.84 -23.57 11.70
CA SER A 428 -4.14 -24.10 12.05
C SER A 428 -5.20 -23.30 11.29
N PRO A 429 -5.65 -23.77 10.12
CA PRO A 429 -6.57 -23.05 9.23
C PRO A 429 -7.91 -22.70 9.88
N PHE A 430 -8.32 -23.49 10.88
CA PHE A 430 -9.51 -23.22 11.69
C PHE A 430 -9.49 -21.81 12.27
N TYR A 431 -8.42 -21.45 13.00
CA TYR A 431 -8.32 -20.14 13.63
C TYR A 431 -8.21 -19.00 12.63
N GLN A 432 -7.60 -19.24 11.46
CA GLN A 432 -7.58 -18.25 10.39
C GLN A 432 -8.99 -17.95 9.86
N SER A 433 -9.85 -18.98 9.77
CA SER A 433 -11.20 -18.88 9.25
C SER A 433 -12.17 -18.22 10.23
N VAL A 434 -12.01 -18.47 11.54
CA VAL A 434 -12.92 -17.93 12.56
C VAL A 434 -12.45 -16.61 13.20
N LYS A 435 -11.23 -16.12 12.88
CA LYS A 435 -10.62 -14.96 13.55
C LYS A 435 -11.54 -13.73 13.62
N ASP A 436 -12.25 -13.43 12.53
CA ASP A 436 -13.08 -12.21 12.41
C ASP A 436 -14.40 -12.35 13.18
N PHE A 437 -14.85 -13.59 13.42
CA PHE A 437 -16.09 -13.91 14.13
C PHE A 437 -15.86 -14.28 15.59
N PHE A 438 -14.61 -14.58 15.97
CA PHE A 438 -14.26 -15.07 17.29
C PHE A 438 -14.81 -14.15 18.39
N GLY A 439 -14.55 -12.84 18.28
CA GLY A 439 -15.06 -11.84 19.21
C GLY A 439 -16.59 -11.79 19.29
N LEU A 440 -17.29 -11.96 18.16
CA LEU A 440 -18.75 -11.95 18.10
C LEU A 440 -19.35 -13.16 18.84
N VAL A 441 -18.72 -14.34 18.73
CA VAL A 441 -19.13 -15.53 19.49
C VAL A 441 -19.03 -15.29 21.00
N PHE A 442 -17.96 -14.64 21.47
CA PHE A 442 -17.84 -14.27 22.89
C PHE A 442 -18.85 -13.20 23.31
N VAL A 443 -19.11 -12.19 22.49
CA VAL A 443 -20.12 -11.17 22.83
C VAL A 443 -21.50 -11.79 22.93
N LEU A 444 -21.89 -12.64 21.98
CA LEU A 444 -23.17 -13.35 22.01
C LEU A 444 -23.29 -14.28 23.21
N SER A 445 -22.20 -14.95 23.60
CA SER A 445 -22.21 -15.85 24.74
C SER A 445 -22.48 -15.13 26.07
N TYR A 446 -21.97 -13.90 26.23
CA TYR A 446 -22.18 -13.10 27.43
C TYR A 446 -23.39 -12.18 27.38
N LEU A 447 -24.05 -12.02 26.22
CA LEU A 447 -25.18 -11.09 26.06
C LEU A 447 -26.32 -11.40 27.04
N HIS A 448 -26.61 -12.68 27.25
CA HIS A 448 -27.63 -13.09 28.22
C HIS A 448 -27.23 -12.73 29.65
N ALA A 449 -25.98 -13.01 30.05
CA ALA A 449 -25.48 -12.69 31.39
C ALA A 449 -25.46 -11.17 31.65
N LEU A 450 -25.04 -10.38 30.67
CA LEU A 450 -25.04 -8.91 30.76
C LEU A 450 -26.47 -8.35 30.89
N SER A 451 -27.40 -8.84 30.07
CA SER A 451 -28.82 -8.46 30.16
C SER A 451 -29.40 -8.78 31.54
N SER A 452 -29.10 -9.97 32.07
CA SER A 452 -29.55 -10.39 33.39
C SER A 452 -29.06 -9.50 34.53
N VAL A 453 -27.78 -9.13 34.52
CA VAL A 453 -27.19 -8.22 35.52
C VAL A 453 -27.81 -6.83 35.40
N LEU A 454 -27.99 -6.34 34.18
CA LEU A 454 -28.56 -5.02 33.92
C LEU A 454 -30.01 -4.93 34.39
N VAL A 455 -30.84 -5.94 34.11
CA VAL A 455 -32.23 -6.00 34.61
C VAL A 455 -32.27 -6.02 36.14
N ALA A 456 -31.36 -6.75 36.80
CA ALA A 456 -31.30 -6.75 38.26
C ALA A 456 -30.96 -5.36 38.82
N LEU A 457 -29.96 -4.67 38.25
CA LEU A 457 -29.57 -3.32 38.66
C LEU A 457 -30.69 -2.28 38.40
N ILE A 458 -31.39 -2.39 37.28
CA ILE A 458 -32.55 -1.52 36.97
C ILE A 458 -33.68 -1.78 37.96
N SER A 459 -34.01 -3.04 38.20
CA SER A 459 -35.07 -3.41 39.16
C SER A 459 -34.77 -2.90 40.56
N GLU A 460 -33.51 -2.99 41.02
CA GLU A 460 -33.10 -2.41 42.31
C GLU A 460 -33.18 -0.88 42.35
N LYS A 461 -32.97 -0.23 41.19
CA LYS A 461 -33.12 1.22 41.05
C LYS A 461 -34.59 1.64 41.04
N GLU A 462 -35.44 0.96 40.29
CA GLU A 462 -36.89 1.23 40.19
C GLU A 462 -37.60 1.01 41.52
N THR A 463 -37.26 -0.06 42.22
CA THR A 463 -37.80 -0.36 43.56
C THR A 463 -37.22 0.51 44.66
N LYS A 464 -36.23 1.36 44.35
CA LYS A 464 -35.44 2.15 45.30
C LYS A 464 -34.81 1.30 46.41
N ALA A 465 -34.64 -0.01 46.20
CA ALA A 465 -34.06 -0.92 47.17
C ALA A 465 -32.63 -0.50 47.55
N ARG A 466 -31.89 0.06 46.57
CA ARG A 466 -30.54 0.62 46.81
C ARG A 466 -30.55 1.77 47.81
N GLU A 467 -31.49 2.71 47.67
CA GLU A 467 -31.61 3.87 48.54
C GLU A 467 -32.13 3.47 49.93
N LEU A 468 -33.04 2.49 50.00
CA LEU A 468 -33.46 1.91 51.26
C LEU A 468 -32.30 1.26 52.03
N MET A 469 -31.41 0.54 51.34
CA MET A 469 -30.21 -0.05 51.96
C MET A 469 -29.24 1.02 52.48
N LYS A 470 -29.10 2.15 51.78
CA LYS A 470 -28.32 3.30 52.25
C LYS A 470 -28.92 3.91 53.52
N ILE A 471 -30.25 4.07 53.57
CA ILE A 471 -30.97 4.57 54.77
C ILE A 471 -30.77 3.62 55.96
N LEU A 472 -30.72 2.31 55.72
CA LEU A 472 -30.47 1.28 56.73
C LEU A 472 -28.99 1.18 57.18
N GLY A 473 -28.12 2.07 56.70
CA GLY A 473 -26.73 2.17 57.14
C GLY A 473 -25.75 1.25 56.39
N VAL A 474 -26.14 0.68 55.24
CA VAL A 474 -25.24 -0.11 54.40
C VAL A 474 -24.35 0.84 53.56
N PRO A 475 -23.01 0.71 53.62
CA PRO A 475 -22.13 1.58 52.85
C PRO A 475 -22.24 1.29 51.35
N GLU A 476 -22.20 2.34 50.53
CA GLU A 476 -22.35 2.23 49.07
C GLU A 476 -21.27 1.35 48.42
N SER A 477 -20.06 1.34 48.98
CA SER A 477 -18.97 0.47 48.55
C SER A 477 -19.30 -1.03 48.72
N ALA A 478 -20.03 -1.40 49.78
CA ALA A 478 -20.45 -2.78 50.00
C ALA A 478 -21.55 -3.23 49.02
N ILE A 479 -22.41 -2.30 48.58
CA ILE A 479 -23.49 -2.55 47.62
C ILE A 479 -22.94 -2.71 46.20
N VAL A 480 -21.91 -1.95 45.83
CA VAL A 480 -21.27 -2.05 44.50
C VAL A 480 -20.41 -3.31 44.38
N LEU A 481 -19.79 -3.74 45.49
CA LEU A 481 -18.94 -4.94 45.52
C LEU A 481 -19.75 -6.25 45.48
N SER A 482 -20.96 -6.25 46.03
CA SER A 482 -21.87 -7.41 46.10
C SER A 482 -22.73 -7.57 44.86
#